data_AF-A0A846Y2K2-F1
#
_entry.id   AF-A0A846Y2K2-F1
#
_cell.length_a   1.000
_cell.length_b   1.000
_cell.length_c   1.000
_cell.angle_alpha   90.00
_cell.angle_beta   90.00
_cell.angle_gamma   90.00
#
_symmetry.space_group_name_H-M   'P 1'
#
loop_
_entity.id
_entity.type
_entity.pdbx_description
1 polymer ?
#
loop_
_entity_poly.entity_id
_entity_poly.type
_entity_poly.pdbx_seq_one_letter_code
_entity_poly.pdbx_strand_id
1 'polypeptide(L)'
;MSSPWLWYVSRACGVASMLLLTVVVLAGLFTAARRRPHEPASTLAMGLHRTLGLGMTVFLLTHAMTAILDTYVPIGWISAVLPFTSEYERPCVALGTIALDLFVAVIVTSLLRHRLPTRLWRCVHWFTYAMAPIAVTHGLMMASSTEPLLRGVTIGCGLAMAAGAAWRLHASDEHARRRADIGDQEWV
;
A
#
# COMPACT_ATOMS: atom_id res chain seq x y z
N MET A 1 8.67 18.70 26.54
CA MET A 1 7.80 17.79 27.31
C MET A 1 7.54 16.59 26.42
N SER A 2 8.21 15.46 26.69
CA SER A 2 8.05 14.22 25.93
C SER A 2 6.73 13.58 26.34
N SER A 3 5.66 13.93 25.64
CA SER A 3 4.32 13.47 25.95
C SER A 3 4.02 12.15 25.22
N PRO A 4 3.61 11.09 25.93
CA PRO A 4 3.42 9.76 25.33
C PRO A 4 2.29 9.71 24.29
N TRP A 5 1.47 10.78 24.16
CA TRP A 5 0.38 10.82 23.18
C TRP A 5 0.89 10.76 21.74
N LEU A 6 2.03 11.38 21.41
CA LEU A 6 2.61 11.33 20.05
C LEU A 6 2.92 9.89 19.64
N TRP A 7 3.47 9.13 20.58
CA TRP A 7 3.79 7.71 20.40
C TRP A 7 2.53 6.87 20.14
N TYR A 8 1.49 7.02 20.97
CA TYR A 8 0.23 6.28 20.79
C TYR A 8 -0.48 6.66 19.48
N VAL A 9 -0.50 7.96 19.14
CA VAL A 9 -1.09 8.45 17.88
C VAL A 9 -0.33 7.89 16.69
N SER A 10 1.01 7.94 16.72
CA SER A 10 1.84 7.39 15.63
C SER A 10 1.55 5.89 15.42
N ARG A 11 1.48 5.11 16.50
CA ARG A 11 1.15 3.67 16.44
C ARG A 11 -0.25 3.42 15.90
N ALA A 12 -1.26 4.14 16.40
CA ALA A 12 -2.64 4.02 15.94
C ALA A 12 -2.78 4.38 14.44
N CYS A 13 -2.17 5.49 14.01
CA CYS A 13 -2.16 5.90 12.61
C CYS A 13 -1.39 4.92 11.73
N GLY A 14 -0.31 4.30 12.21
CA GLY A 14 0.42 3.25 11.50
C GLY A 14 -0.45 2.02 11.23
N VAL A 15 -1.18 1.53 12.24
CA VAL A 15 -2.12 0.40 12.09
C VAL A 15 -3.27 0.77 11.15
N ALA A 16 -3.86 1.95 11.32
CA ALA A 16 -4.93 2.42 10.44
C ALA A 16 -4.46 2.51 8.98
N SER A 17 -3.24 3.00 8.75
CA SER A 17 -2.63 3.07 7.41
C SER A 17 -2.42 1.69 6.81
N MET A 18 -1.96 0.70 7.60
CA MET A 18 -1.78 -0.68 7.14
C MET A 18 -3.10 -1.35 6.73
N LEU A 19 -4.15 -1.15 7.52
CA LEU A 19 -5.49 -1.67 7.22
C LEU A 19 -6.07 -1.03 5.95
N LEU A 20 -5.98 0.30 5.85
CA LEU A 20 -6.44 1.03 4.67
C LEU A 20 -5.64 0.63 3.42
N LEU A 21 -4.32 0.49 3.52
CA LEU A 21 -3.47 0.01 2.44
C LEU A 21 -3.95 -1.34 1.93
N THR A 22 -4.22 -2.27 2.85
CA THR A 22 -4.71 -3.61 2.51
C THR A 22 -6.01 -3.54 1.72
N VAL A 23 -6.99 -2.76 2.19
CA VAL A 23 -8.29 -2.62 1.49
C VAL A 23 -8.12 -1.95 0.12
N VAL A 24 -7.29 -0.91 0.02
CA VAL A 24 -7.00 -0.19 -1.24
C VAL A 24 -6.32 -1.11 -2.25
N VAL A 25 -5.36 -1.93 -1.82
CA VAL A 25 -4.66 -2.92 -2.65
C VAL A 25 -5.64 -3.99 -3.13
N LEU A 26 -6.46 -4.55 -2.24
CA LEU A 26 -7.46 -5.57 -2.61
C LEU A 26 -8.50 -5.02 -3.60
N ALA A 27 -8.99 -3.79 -3.40
CA ALA A 27 -9.88 -3.12 -4.35
C ALA A 27 -9.19 -2.88 -5.71
N GLY A 28 -7.91 -2.52 -5.71
CA GLY A 28 -7.09 -2.37 -6.92
C GLY A 28 -6.90 -3.69 -7.67
N LEU A 29 -6.61 -4.77 -6.94
CA LEU A 29 -6.49 -6.12 -7.51
C LEU A 29 -7.82 -6.60 -8.11
N PHE A 30 -8.93 -6.37 -7.41
CA PHE A 30 -10.27 -6.71 -7.88
C PHE A 30 -10.65 -5.97 -9.17
N THR A 31 -10.43 -4.66 -9.21
CA THR A 31 -10.70 -3.83 -10.40
C THR A 31 -9.78 -4.19 -11.57
N ALA A 32 -8.54 -4.58 -11.30
CA ALA A 32 -7.59 -5.04 -12.33
C ALA A 32 -7.92 -6.45 -12.88
N ALA A 33 -8.58 -7.30 -12.09
CA ALA A 33 -8.96 -8.66 -12.51
C ALA A 33 -10.23 -8.68 -13.39
N ARG A 34 -11.16 -7.73 -13.22
CA ARG A 34 -12.42 -7.68 -13.98
C ARG A 34 -12.27 -6.93 -15.30
N ARG A 35 -12.86 -7.50 -16.36
CA ARG A 35 -12.86 -6.90 -17.71
C ARG A 35 -14.05 -6.01 -18.02
N ARG A 36 -15.14 -6.09 -17.26
CA ARG A 36 -16.34 -5.27 -17.49
C ARG A 36 -16.26 -4.02 -16.61
N PRO A 37 -15.88 -2.86 -17.17
CA PRO A 37 -15.71 -1.64 -16.38
C PRO A 37 -17.04 -1.12 -15.82
N HIS A 38 -18.17 -1.59 -16.36
CA HIS A 38 -19.52 -1.10 -16.08
C HIS A 38 -20.35 -2.02 -15.16
N GLU A 39 -19.76 -3.07 -14.59
CA GLU A 39 -20.47 -3.83 -13.55
C GLU A 39 -20.55 -3.02 -12.24
N PRO A 40 -21.70 -3.00 -11.53
CA PRO A 40 -21.87 -2.22 -10.30
C PRO A 40 -20.76 -2.46 -9.27
N ALA A 41 -20.28 -3.70 -9.15
CA ALA A 41 -19.20 -4.07 -8.25
C ALA A 41 -17.85 -3.44 -8.62
N SER A 42 -17.54 -3.29 -9.91
CA SER A 42 -16.28 -2.67 -10.37
C SER A 42 -16.30 -1.16 -10.11
N THR A 43 -17.44 -0.51 -10.35
CA THR A 43 -17.63 0.91 -10.04
C THR A 43 -17.51 1.18 -8.55
N LEU A 44 -18.13 0.34 -7.70
CA LEU A 44 -18.02 0.45 -6.25
C LEU A 44 -16.58 0.26 -5.78
N ALA A 45 -15.88 -0.78 -6.26
CA ALA A 45 -14.49 -1.05 -5.90
C ALA A 45 -13.57 0.10 -6.33
N MET A 46 -13.79 0.70 -7.49
CA MET A 46 -13.05 1.88 -7.95
C MET A 46 -13.34 3.11 -7.06
N GLY A 47 -14.59 3.32 -6.66
CA GLY A 47 -14.99 4.36 -5.72
C GLY A 47 -14.31 4.18 -4.37
N LEU A 48 -14.33 2.96 -3.82
CA LEU A 48 -13.65 2.61 -2.58
C LEU A 48 -12.13 2.80 -2.68
N HIS A 49 -11.49 2.31 -3.74
CA HIS A 49 -10.05 2.48 -3.97
C HIS A 49 -9.65 3.96 -3.94
N ARG A 50 -10.40 4.83 -4.61
CA ARG A 50 -10.12 6.27 -4.65
C ARG A 50 -10.36 6.95 -3.30
N THR A 51 -11.51 6.71 -2.67
CA THR A 51 -11.88 7.38 -1.41
C THR A 51 -10.98 6.92 -0.26
N LEU A 52 -10.75 5.61 -0.13
CA LEU A 52 -9.90 5.05 0.91
C LEU A 52 -8.42 5.36 0.66
N GLY A 53 -7.96 5.44 -0.59
CA GLY A 53 -6.59 5.86 -0.90
C GLY A 53 -6.29 7.29 -0.47
N LEU A 54 -7.25 8.20 -0.67
CA LEU A 54 -7.15 9.58 -0.17
C LEU A 54 -7.22 9.62 1.36
N GLY A 55 -8.13 8.87 1.98
CA GLY A 55 -8.21 8.76 3.45
C GLY A 55 -6.92 8.20 4.07
N MET A 56 -6.33 7.18 3.46
CA MET A 56 -5.07 6.58 3.86
C MET A 56 -3.92 7.60 3.87
N THR A 57 -3.92 8.54 2.92
CA THR A 57 -2.91 9.62 2.87
C THR A 57 -2.88 10.40 4.18
N VAL A 58 -4.05 10.71 4.76
CA VAL A 58 -4.15 11.46 6.02
C VAL A 58 -3.53 10.68 7.17
N PHE A 59 -3.88 9.40 7.31
CA PHE A 59 -3.33 8.56 8.38
C PHE A 59 -1.83 8.33 8.21
N LEU A 60 -1.35 8.12 6.98
CA LEU A 60 0.06 7.88 6.71
C LEU A 60 0.91 9.13 6.99
N LEU A 61 0.46 10.31 6.54
CA LEU A 61 1.14 11.56 6.85
C LEU A 61 1.13 11.84 8.34
N THR A 62 0.02 11.58 9.03
CA THR A 62 -0.05 11.73 10.49
C THR A 62 0.93 10.78 11.19
N HIS A 63 1.00 9.52 10.77
CA HIS A 63 1.98 8.55 11.28
C HIS A 63 3.42 9.03 11.10
N ALA A 64 3.78 9.46 9.89
CA ALA A 64 5.12 9.95 9.57
C ALA A 64 5.48 11.23 10.33
N MET A 65 4.57 12.22 10.37
CA MET A 65 4.80 13.49 11.07
C MET A 65 4.94 13.28 12.58
N THR A 66 4.07 12.46 13.17
CA THR A 66 4.15 12.18 14.62
C THR A 66 5.40 11.38 14.96
N ALA A 67 5.89 10.51 14.08
CA ALA A 67 7.16 9.80 14.27
C ALA A 67 8.39 10.74 14.21
N ILE A 68 8.38 11.75 13.34
CA ILE A 68 9.48 12.74 13.24
C ILE A 68 9.45 13.73 14.39
N LEU A 69 8.25 14.14 14.82
CA LEU A 69 8.07 15.10 15.91
C LEU A 69 8.26 14.46 17.29
N ASP A 70 8.24 13.13 17.39
CA ASP A 70 8.45 12.44 18.65
C ASP A 70 9.91 12.57 19.10
N THR A 71 10.12 13.37 20.15
CA THR A 71 11.43 13.56 20.78
C THR A 71 12.02 12.29 21.40
N TYR A 72 11.24 11.21 21.52
CA TYR A 72 11.74 9.92 22.01
C TYR A 72 12.66 9.21 21.01
N VAL A 73 12.54 9.49 19.71
CA VAL A 73 13.34 8.83 18.68
C VAL A 73 14.04 9.90 17.85
N PRO A 74 15.39 9.93 17.79
CA PRO A 74 16.12 10.91 16.99
C PRO A 74 16.00 10.56 15.49
N ILE A 75 14.83 10.79 14.90
CA ILE A 75 14.60 10.71 13.46
C ILE A 75 14.77 12.11 12.90
N GLY A 76 15.92 12.37 12.28
CA GLY A 76 16.14 13.63 11.57
C GLY A 76 15.13 13.81 10.42
N TRP A 77 14.70 15.06 10.16
CA TRP A 77 13.79 15.40 9.06
C TRP A 77 14.24 14.88 7.69
N ILE A 78 15.57 14.80 7.48
CA ILE A 78 16.15 14.28 6.24
C ILE A 78 15.82 12.79 6.02
N SER A 79 15.66 12.02 7.10
CA SER A 79 15.34 10.59 7.04
C SER A 79 13.92 10.31 6.55
N ALA A 80 13.06 11.34 6.47
CA ALA A 80 11.73 11.22 5.89
C ALA A 80 11.74 11.17 4.36
N VAL A 81 12.86 11.56 3.73
CA VAL A 81 13.01 11.66 2.27
C VAL A 81 14.21 10.85 1.76
N LEU A 82 15.27 10.75 2.55
CA LEU A 82 16.47 10.00 2.20
C LEU A 82 16.54 8.74 3.06
N PRO A 83 16.44 7.53 2.47
CA PRO A 83 16.59 6.31 3.23
C PRO A 83 18.03 6.18 3.76
N PHE A 84 18.18 5.44 4.87
CA PHE A 84 19.45 5.13 5.53
C PHE A 84 20.19 6.29 6.22
N THR A 85 19.59 7.47 6.35
CA THR A 85 20.20 8.61 7.05
C THR A 85 19.90 8.66 8.55
N SER A 86 18.98 7.82 9.05
CA SER A 86 18.63 7.76 10.47
C SER A 86 19.76 7.16 11.30
N GLU A 87 19.97 7.60 12.55
CA GLU A 87 20.87 6.90 13.49
C GLU A 87 20.12 5.80 14.25
N TYR A 88 18.80 5.95 14.39
CA TYR A 88 17.92 5.00 15.05
C TYR A 88 17.37 3.97 14.06
N GLU A 89 17.48 2.68 14.38
CA GLU A 89 16.87 1.55 13.64
C GLU A 89 16.98 1.71 12.11
N ARG A 90 18.18 2.08 11.65
CA ARG A 90 18.56 2.40 10.26
C ARG A 90 17.80 1.61 9.19
N PRO A 91 17.84 0.27 9.18
CA PRO A 91 17.19 -0.50 8.13
C PRO A 91 15.65 -0.39 8.20
N CYS A 92 15.06 -0.37 9.39
CA CYS A 92 13.61 -0.26 9.56
C CYS A 92 13.08 1.09 9.10
N VAL A 93 13.75 2.18 9.52
CA VAL A 93 13.38 3.54 9.14
C VAL A 93 13.53 3.72 7.63
N ALA A 94 14.63 3.22 7.04
CA ALA A 94 14.85 3.26 5.60
C ALA A 94 13.73 2.57 4.79
N LEU A 95 13.22 1.42 5.25
CA LEU A 95 12.07 0.77 4.60
C LEU A 95 10.80 1.63 4.69
N GLY A 96 10.57 2.29 5.82
CA GLY A 96 9.46 3.24 5.99
C GLY A 96 9.57 4.42 5.02
N THR A 97 10.76 5.00 4.88
CA THR A 97 11.06 6.08 3.93
C THR A 97 10.84 5.63 2.49
N ILE A 98 11.38 4.47 2.09
CA ILE A 98 11.19 3.93 0.73
C ILE A 98 9.70 3.70 0.44
N ALA A 99 8.94 3.12 1.38
CA ALA A 99 7.51 2.94 1.22
C ALA A 99 6.77 4.27 1.08
N LEU A 100 7.14 5.28 1.87
CA LEU A 100 6.58 6.63 1.79
C LEU A 100 6.89 7.28 0.44
N ASP A 101 8.13 7.21 -0.05
CA ASP A 101 8.52 7.78 -1.34
C ASP A 101 7.76 7.14 -2.51
N LEU A 102 7.65 5.80 -2.50
CA LEU A 102 6.84 5.07 -3.48
C LEU A 102 5.37 5.48 -3.40
N PHE A 103 4.83 5.64 -2.19
CA PHE A 103 3.47 6.11 -1.99
C PHE A 103 3.26 7.51 -2.55
N VAL A 104 4.16 8.45 -2.25
CA VAL A 104 4.11 9.83 -2.78
C VAL A 104 4.16 9.82 -4.31
N ALA A 105 5.05 9.04 -4.91
CA ALA A 105 5.12 8.90 -6.37
C ALA A 105 3.80 8.38 -6.95
N VAL A 106 3.19 7.36 -6.34
CA VAL A 106 1.92 6.78 -6.78
C VAL A 106 0.75 7.75 -6.62
N ILE A 107 0.63 8.44 -5.49
CA ILE A 107 -0.50 9.35 -5.24
C ILE A 107 -0.42 10.60 -6.14
N VAL A 108 0.76 11.20 -6.26
CA VAL A 108 0.97 12.38 -7.12
C VAL A 108 0.67 12.04 -8.57
N THR A 109 1.24 10.95 -9.09
CA THR A 109 0.96 10.54 -10.47
C THR A 109 -0.49 10.14 -10.69
N SER A 110 -1.17 9.59 -9.68
CA SER A 110 -2.59 9.24 -9.77
C SER A 110 -3.51 10.48 -9.75
N LEU A 111 -3.16 11.53 -9.00
CA LEU A 111 -3.86 12.82 -9.05
C LEU A 111 -3.65 13.52 -10.40
N LEU A 112 -2.43 13.45 -10.93
CA LEU A 112 -2.06 14.03 -12.23
C LEU A 112 -2.41 13.11 -13.42
N ARG A 113 -3.14 12.00 -13.22
CA ARG A 113 -3.42 11.02 -14.27
C ARG A 113 -4.05 11.61 -15.55
N HIS A 114 -4.76 12.75 -15.43
CA HIS A 114 -5.40 13.44 -16.55
C HIS A 114 -4.44 14.28 -17.39
N ARG A 115 -3.23 14.55 -16.88
CA ARG A 115 -2.15 15.29 -17.55
C ARG A 115 -1.02 14.38 -18.03
N LEU A 116 -0.99 13.12 -17.59
CA LEU A 116 0.09 12.19 -17.87
C LEU A 116 -0.31 11.14 -18.92
N PRO A 117 0.63 10.68 -19.76
CA PRO A 117 0.40 9.53 -20.62
C PRO A 117 0.02 8.31 -19.78
N THR A 118 -1.01 7.57 -20.21
CA THR A 118 -1.49 6.38 -19.49
C THR A 118 -0.39 5.35 -19.23
N ARG A 119 0.59 5.24 -20.13
CA ARG A 119 1.75 4.34 -19.97
C ARG A 119 2.62 4.73 -18.78
N LEU A 120 2.92 6.02 -18.63
CA LEU A 120 3.76 6.52 -17.53
C LEU A 120 3.05 6.34 -16.19
N TRP A 121 1.78 6.76 -16.11
CA TRP A 121 0.97 6.55 -14.91
C TRP A 121 0.93 5.07 -14.53
N ARG A 122 0.71 4.18 -15.50
CA ARG A 122 0.67 2.73 -15.25
C ARG A 122 2.03 2.21 -14.77
N CYS A 123 3.14 2.63 -15.36
CA CYS A 123 4.48 2.24 -14.93
C CYS A 123 4.73 2.63 -13.47
N VAL A 124 4.41 3.87 -13.08
CA VAL A 124 4.56 4.32 -11.69
C VAL A 124 3.61 3.58 -10.75
N HIS A 125 2.36 3.38 -11.18
CA HIS A 125 1.37 2.69 -10.35
C HIS A 125 1.73 1.21 -10.10
N TRP A 126 2.53 0.57 -10.96
CA TRP A 126 3.02 -0.79 -10.72
C TRP A 126 4.00 -0.88 -9.54
N PHE A 127 4.64 0.22 -9.13
CA PHE A 127 5.46 0.19 -7.93
C PHE A 127 4.66 -0.06 -6.64
N THR A 128 3.32 0.02 -6.69
CA THR A 128 2.46 -0.42 -5.57
C THR A 128 2.70 -1.88 -5.18
N TYR A 129 3.05 -2.76 -6.14
CA TYR A 129 3.40 -4.16 -5.86
C TYR A 129 4.70 -4.32 -5.08
N ALA A 130 5.63 -3.37 -5.19
CA ALA A 130 6.85 -3.34 -4.38
C ALA A 130 6.61 -2.60 -3.05
N MET A 131 5.84 -1.52 -3.06
CA MET A 131 5.52 -0.71 -1.89
C MET A 131 4.80 -1.53 -0.81
N ALA A 132 3.83 -2.37 -1.19
CA ALA A 132 3.05 -3.18 -0.25
C ALA A 132 3.91 -4.13 0.62
N PRO A 133 4.77 -5.00 0.07
CA PRO A 133 5.63 -5.85 0.89
C PRO A 133 6.65 -5.04 1.71
N ILE A 134 7.19 -3.94 1.17
CA ILE A 134 8.09 -3.05 1.94
C ILE A 134 7.39 -2.49 3.18
N ALA A 135 6.15 -2.02 3.04
CA ALA A 135 5.36 -1.50 4.15
C ALA A 135 5.07 -2.58 5.20
N VAL A 136 4.73 -3.81 4.77
CA VAL A 136 4.53 -4.96 5.67
C VAL A 136 5.82 -5.27 6.43
N THR A 137 6.97 -5.35 5.74
CA THR A 137 8.26 -5.60 6.37
C THR A 137 8.62 -4.52 7.37
N HIS A 138 8.43 -3.24 7.03
CA HIS A 138 8.61 -2.12 7.97
C HIS A 138 7.76 -2.29 9.23
N GLY A 139 6.46 -2.59 9.08
CA GLY A 139 5.56 -2.81 10.21
C GLY A 139 5.96 -4.00 11.09
N LEU A 140 6.44 -5.10 10.49
CA LEU A 140 6.90 -6.28 11.22
C LEU A 140 8.19 -6.02 12.00
N MET A 141 9.14 -5.30 11.41
CA MET A 141 10.40 -4.98 12.07
C MET A 141 10.21 -3.97 13.20
N MET A 142 9.23 -3.07 13.09
CA MET A 142 8.90 -2.10 14.14
C MET A 142 7.99 -2.64 15.25
N ALA A 143 7.39 -3.82 15.06
CA ALA A 143 6.58 -4.49 16.07
C ALA A 143 7.47 -5.20 17.10
N SER A 144 7.47 -4.71 18.33
CA SER A 144 8.23 -5.30 19.44
C SER A 144 7.67 -6.66 19.87
N SER A 145 8.46 -7.45 20.59
CA SER A 145 8.04 -8.77 21.11
C SER A 145 6.88 -8.67 22.13
N THR A 146 6.69 -7.51 22.75
CA THR A 146 5.62 -7.25 23.73
C THR A 146 4.32 -6.76 23.09
N GLU A 147 4.28 -6.60 21.76
CA GLU A 147 3.11 -6.11 21.01
C GLU A 147 2.58 -7.17 20.02
N PRO A 148 2.13 -8.35 20.48
CA PRO A 148 1.73 -9.45 19.60
C PRO A 148 0.54 -9.09 18.70
N LEU A 149 -0.35 -8.21 19.16
CA LEU A 149 -1.49 -7.75 18.38
C LEU A 149 -1.05 -6.96 17.14
N LEU A 150 -0.10 -6.02 17.28
CA LEU A 150 0.39 -5.22 16.15
C LEU A 150 1.09 -6.11 15.11
N ARG A 151 1.89 -7.07 15.59
CA ARG A 151 2.53 -8.06 14.74
C ARG A 151 1.49 -8.92 14.02
N GLY A 152 0.50 -9.45 14.74
CA GLY A 152 -0.57 -10.27 14.20
C GLY A 152 -1.40 -9.55 13.13
N VAL A 153 -1.77 -8.28 13.36
CA VAL A 153 -2.47 -7.45 12.37
C VAL A 153 -1.61 -7.26 11.12
N THR A 154 -0.31 -6.97 11.28
CA THR A 154 0.60 -6.77 10.14
C THR A 154 0.75 -8.04 9.32
N ILE A 155 0.91 -9.21 9.96
CA ILE A 155 0.95 -10.51 9.29
C ILE A 155 -0.36 -10.78 8.56
N GLY A 156 -1.51 -10.56 9.22
CA GLY A 156 -2.83 -10.74 8.61
C GLY A 156 -3.04 -9.87 7.37
N CYS A 157 -2.62 -8.60 7.42
CA CYS A 157 -2.64 -7.69 6.29
C CYS A 157 -1.75 -8.19 5.14
N GLY A 158 -0.52 -8.61 5.43
CA GLY A 158 0.40 -9.17 4.45
C GLY A 158 -0.14 -10.42 3.76
N LEU A 159 -0.69 -11.35 4.54
CA LEU A 159 -1.31 -12.57 4.02
C LEU A 159 -2.55 -12.27 3.16
N ALA A 160 -3.39 -11.32 3.58
CA ALA A 160 -4.56 -10.91 2.81
C ALA A 160 -4.15 -10.33 1.44
N MET A 161 -3.15 -9.43 1.41
CA MET A 161 -2.63 -8.89 0.16
C MET A 161 -2.00 -9.96 -0.73
N ALA A 162 -1.22 -10.89 -0.16
CA ALA A 162 -0.62 -12.00 -0.89
C ALA A 162 -1.69 -12.94 -1.49
N ALA A 163 -2.72 -13.28 -0.71
CA ALA A 163 -3.85 -14.08 -1.17
C ALA A 163 -4.62 -13.39 -2.31
N GLY A 164 -4.89 -12.08 -2.18
CA GLY A 164 -5.51 -11.30 -3.25
C GLY A 164 -4.67 -11.25 -4.53
N ALA A 165 -3.34 -11.13 -4.39
CA ALA A 165 -2.42 -11.15 -5.53
C ALA A 165 -2.41 -12.52 -6.22
N ALA A 166 -2.32 -13.61 -5.45
CA ALA A 166 -2.39 -14.97 -5.97
C ALA A 166 -3.71 -15.24 -6.70
N TRP A 167 -4.84 -14.85 -6.08
CA TRP A 167 -6.16 -14.94 -6.70
C TRP A 167 -6.21 -14.22 -8.05
N ARG A 168 -5.66 -13.01 -8.14
CA ARG A 168 -5.63 -12.25 -9.40
C ARG A 168 -4.83 -12.96 -10.49
N LEU A 169 -3.68 -13.55 -10.14
CA LEU A 169 -2.86 -14.30 -11.10
C LEU A 169 -3.63 -15.51 -11.66
N HIS A 170 -4.29 -16.28 -10.78
CA HIS A 170 -5.14 -17.39 -11.21
C HIS A 170 -6.31 -16.94 -12.08
N ALA A 171 -6.98 -15.84 -11.71
CA ALA A 171 -8.05 -15.28 -12.50
C ALA A 171 -7.55 -14.84 -13.89
N SER A 172 -6.36 -14.23 -14.01
CA SER A 172 -5.83 -13.87 -15.34
C SER A 172 -5.55 -15.06 -16.25
N ASP A 173 -5.08 -16.17 -15.67
CA ASP A 173 -4.76 -17.40 -16.40
C ASP A 173 -6.01 -18.09 -16.93
N GLU A 174 -7.05 -18.21 -16.10
CA GLU A 174 -8.34 -18.79 -16.50
C GLU A 174 -8.93 -18.03 -17.70
N HIS A 175 -8.89 -16.69 -17.66
CA HIS A 175 -9.34 -15.88 -18.79
C HIS A 175 -8.48 -16.06 -20.04
N ALA A 176 -7.17 -16.30 -19.90
CA ALA A 176 -6.28 -16.57 -21.03
C ALA A 176 -6.62 -17.91 -21.69
N ARG A 177 -6.83 -18.96 -20.89
CA ARG A 177 -7.27 -20.29 -21.35
C ARG A 177 -8.60 -20.21 -22.08
N ARG A 178 -9.61 -19.56 -21.49
CA ARG A 178 -10.92 -19.39 -22.13
C ARG A 178 -10.87 -18.65 -23.47
N ARG A 179 -9.90 -17.76 -23.69
CA ARG A 179 -9.71 -17.11 -25.00
C ARG A 179 -9.07 -18.04 -26.03
N ALA A 180 -8.12 -18.87 -25.60
CA ALA A 180 -7.54 -19.90 -26.46
C ALA A 180 -8.63 -20.89 -26.88
N ASP A 181 -9.44 -21.37 -25.93
CA ASP A 181 -10.55 -22.29 -26.21
C ASP A 181 -11.56 -21.72 -27.22
N ILE A 182 -11.92 -20.43 -27.13
CA ILE A 182 -12.82 -19.78 -28.11
C ILE A 182 -12.14 -19.62 -29.48
N GLY A 183 -10.82 -19.38 -29.52
CA GLY A 183 -10.07 -19.29 -30.77
C GLY A 183 -9.91 -20.64 -31.47
N ASP A 184 -9.87 -21.72 -30.69
CA ASP A 184 -9.78 -23.11 -31.17
C ASP A 184 -11.15 -23.68 -31.57
N GLN A 185 -12.26 -23.01 -31.21
CA GLN A 185 -13.57 -23.34 -31.78
C GLN A 185 -13.60 -22.89 -33.25
N GLU A 186 -13.42 -23.85 -34.16
CA GLU A 186 -13.69 -23.66 -35.59
C GLU A 186 -15.13 -23.14 -35.74
N TRP A 187 -15.26 -21.97 -36.36
CA TRP A 187 -16.55 -21.35 -36.65
C TRP A 187 -17.29 -22.22 -37.67
N VAL A 188 -18.09 -23.19 -37.20
CA VAL A 188 -19.02 -23.99 -38.03
C VAL A 188 -20.23 -23.16 -38.41
#